data_AF-A0A265E0B0-F1
#
_entry.id   AF-A0A265E0B0-F1
#
_cell.length_a   1.000
_cell.length_b   1.000
_cell.length_c   1.000
_cell.angle_alpha   90.00
_cell.angle_beta   90.00
_cell.angle_gamma   90.00
#
_symmetry.space_group_name_H-M   'P 1'
#
loop_
_entity.id
_entity.type
_entity.pdbx_description
1 polymer ?
#
loop_
_entity_poly.entity_id
_entity_poly.type
_entity_poly.pdbx_seq_one_letter_code
_entity_poly.pdbx_strand_id
1 'polypeptide(L)' 'MDRVFAWDHHHSQVVYRIPGHKHEDGRDDSDLTPVWLPAEESDLPEGVMVEDLRKVSVKD' A
#
# COMPACT_ATOMS: atom_id res chain seq x y z
N MET A 1 0.62 13.65 4.81
CA MET A 1 -0.30 12.50 4.74
C MET A 1 0.53 11.26 4.97
N ASP A 2 0.06 10.35 5.81
CA ASP A 2 0.83 9.19 6.21
C ASP A 2 0.60 8.04 5.23
N ARG A 3 1.68 7.40 4.80
CA ARG A 3 1.63 6.20 3.96
C ARG A 3 1.22 5.02 4.83
N VAL A 4 0.24 4.26 4.37
CA VAL A 4 -0.15 2.99 4.98
C VAL A 4 0.47 1.88 4.15
N PHE A 5 1.38 1.11 4.74
CA PHE A 5 2.04 -0.01 4.09
C PHE A 5 1.26 -1.32 4.30
N ALA A 6 1.33 -2.20 3.31
CA ALA A 6 0.75 -3.53 3.34
C ALA A 6 1.58 -4.50 2.49
N TRP A 7 1.37 -5.80 2.71
CA TRP A 7 1.94 -6.85 1.87
C TRP A 7 0.90 -7.35 0.89
N ASP A 8 1.15 -7.17 -0.40
CA ASP A 8 0.37 -7.79 -1.45
C ASP A 8 0.82 -9.24 -1.62
N HIS A 9 0.02 -10.17 -1.11
CA HIS A 9 0.34 -11.59 -1.17
C HIS A 9 0.08 -12.21 -2.55
N HIS A 10 -0.67 -11.53 -3.42
CA HIS A 10 -0.92 -12.03 -4.77
C HIS A 10 0.32 -11.88 -5.65
N HIS A 11 0.93 -10.68 -5.61
CA HIS A 11 2.14 -10.37 -6.37
C HIS A 11 3.44 -10.54 -5.57
N SER A 12 3.33 -10.90 -4.28
CA SER A 12 4.46 -11.05 -3.35
C SER A 12 5.33 -9.79 -3.28
N GLN A 13 4.72 -8.65 -2.96
CA GLN A 13 5.43 -7.36 -2.89
C GLN A 13 4.87 -6.44 -1.80
N VAL A 14 5.70 -5.48 -1.37
CA VAL A 14 5.26 -4.37 -0.52
C VAL A 14 4.47 -3.37 -1.35
N VAL A 15 3.38 -2.89 -0.79
CA VAL A 15 2.58 -1.82 -1.37
C VAL A 15 2.26 -0.78 -0.31
N TYR A 16 1.99 0.45 -0.75
CA TYR A 16 1.50 1.49 0.13
C TYR A 16 0.30 2.21 -0.48
N ARG A 17 -0.49 2.83 0.38
CA ARG A 17 -1.58 3.74 -0.01
C ARG A 17 -1.53 5.01 0.81
N ILE A 18 -2.26 6.04 0.38
CA ILE A 18 -2.34 7.32 1.08
C ILE A 18 -3.83 7.66 1.23
N PRO A 19 -4.47 7.29 2.35
CA PRO A 19 -5.92 7.46 2.51
C PRO A 19 -6.38 8.90 2.28
N GLY A 20 -7.41 9.07 1.46
CA GLY A 20 -7.94 10.38 1.05
C GLY A 20 -7.08 11.13 0.03
N HIS A 21 -6.05 10.48 -0.53
CA HIS A 21 -5.27 11.05 -1.62
C HIS A 21 -5.96 10.83 -2.96
N LYS A 22 -6.03 11.90 -3.75
CA LYS A 22 -6.45 11.83 -5.15
C LYS A 22 -5.21 11.69 -6.01
N HIS A 23 -5.08 10.53 -6.64
CA HIS A 23 -4.00 10.21 -7.54
C HIS A 23 -4.17 10.94 -8.89
N GLU A 24 -3.07 11.10 -9.63
CA GLU A 24 -3.04 11.82 -10.92
C GLU A 24 -3.92 11.17 -11.99
N ASP A 25 -4.18 9.86 -11.88
CA ASP A 25 -5.08 9.10 -12.74
C ASP A 25 -6.57 9.34 -12.43
N GLY A 26 -6.87 10.23 -11.47
CA GLY A 26 -8.21 10.60 -11.06
C GLY A 26 -8.83 9.69 -10.00
N ARG A 27 -8.19 8.56 -9.67
CA ARG A 27 -8.66 7.65 -8.61
C ARG A 27 -8.48 8.30 -7.24
N ASP A 28 -9.45 8.05 -6.38
CA ASP A 28 -9.45 8.49 -4.99
C ASP A 28 -9.17 7.29 -4.10
N ASP A 29 -8.15 7.39 -3.27
CA ASP A 29 -7.80 6.35 -2.32
C ASP A 29 -8.79 6.37 -1.13
N SER A 30 -9.80 5.50 -1.21
CA SER A 30 -10.84 5.38 -0.17
C SER A 30 -10.86 3.97 0.42
N ASP A 31 -11.48 3.77 1.58
CA ASP A 31 -11.56 2.42 2.18
C ASP A 31 -12.38 1.43 1.34
N LEU A 32 -13.27 1.95 0.48
CA LEU A 32 -14.06 1.14 -0.46
C LEU A 32 -13.30 0.85 -1.75
N THR A 33 -12.44 1.77 -2.17
CA THR A 33 -11.63 1.70 -3.39
C THR A 33 -10.18 2.04 -3.08
N PRO A 34 -9.47 1.15 -2.34
CA PRO A 34 -8.08 1.41 -2.00
C PRO A 34 -7.21 1.38 -3.24
N VAL A 35 -6.35 2.38 -3.38
CA VAL A 35 -5.35 2.49 -4.44
C VAL A 35 -4.00 2.14 -3.83
N TRP A 36 -3.56 0.91 -4.10
CA TRP A 36 -2.26 0.40 -3.68
C TRP A 36 -1.21 0.70 -4.75
N LEU A 37 -0.09 1.28 -4.34
CA LEU A 37 1.07 1.55 -5.18
C LEU A 37 2.24 0.65 -4.75
N PRO A 38 3.06 0.16 -5.69
CA PRO A 38 4.28 -0.58 -5.37
C PRO A 38 5.22 0.24 -4.46
N ALA A 39 5.79 -0.42 -3.45
CA ALA A 39 6.86 0.09 -2.61
C ALA A 39 7.94 -0.98 -2.45
N GLU A 40 9.13 -0.55 -2.01
CA GLU A 40 10.20 -1.45 -1.63
C GLU A 40 10.18 -1.73 -0.13
N GLU A 41 10.80 -2.82 0.31
CA GLU A 41 11.00 -3.09 1.75
C GLU A 41 11.86 -2.01 2.42
N SER A 42 12.74 -1.37 1.65
CA SER A 42 13.58 -0.24 2.08
C SER A 42 12.77 1.03 2.39
N ASP A 43 11.54 1.15 1.89
CA ASP A 43 10.63 2.27 2.18
C ASP A 43 9.88 2.12 3.51
N LEU A 44 9.96 0.94 4.14
CA LEU A 44 9.27 0.67 5.39
C LEU A 44 9.82 1.54 6.53
N PRO A 45 8.97 1.95 7.48
CA PRO A 45 9.43 2.65 8.68
C PRO A 45 10.44 1.81 9.46
N GLU A 46 11.37 2.48 10.15
CA GLU A 46 12.40 1.81 10.95
C GLU A 46 11.77 0.85 11.97
N GLY A 47 12.25 -0.40 11.98
CA GLY A 47 11.75 -1.45 12.87
C GLY A 47 10.47 -2.16 12.41
N VAL A 48 9.90 -1.81 11.24
CA VAL A 48 8.79 -2.55 10.63
C VAL A 48 9.34 -3.55 9.63
N MET A 49 8.97 -4.82 9.76
CA MET A 49 9.30 -5.87 8.80
C MET A 49 8.11 -6.23 7.93
N VAL A 50 8.36 -6.92 6.81
CA VAL A 50 7.30 -7.40 5.91
C VAL A 50 6.32 -8.32 6.65
N GLU A 51 6.79 -9.09 7.62
CA GLU A 51 5.91 -9.98 8.40
C GLU A 51 4.91 -9.23 9.29
N ASP A 52 5.21 -7.97 9.64
CA ASP A 52 4.31 -7.10 10.43
C ASP A 52 3.20 -6.47 9.55
N LEU A 53 3.34 -6.53 8.23
CA LEU A 53 2.42 -5.89 7.31
C LEU A 53 1.10 -6.66 7.19
N ARG A 54 0.01 -5.90 7.15
CA ARG A 54 -1.31 -6.45 6.81
C ARG A 54 -1.27 -7.04 5.41
N LYS A 55 -1.74 -8.28 5.26
CA LYS A 55 -1.90 -8.90 3.94
C LYS A 55 -3.11 -8.32 3.20
N VAL A 56 -2.91 -7.98 1.94
CA VAL A 56 -3.94 -7.49 1.01
C VAL A 56 -3.86 -8.22 -0.32
N SER A 57 -4.94 -8.26 -1.08
CA SER A 57 -4.96 -8.74 -2.46
C SER A 57 -5.14 -7.54 -3.37
N VAL A 58 -4.08 -7.10 -4.05
CA VAL A 58 -4.20 -6.04 -5.06
C VAL A 58 -4.65 -6.69 -6.36
N LYS A 59 -5.66 -6.10 -7.00
CA LYS A 59 -6.12 -6.52 -8.32
C LYS A 59 -5.33 -5.75 -9.38
N ASP A 60 -5.00 -6.43 -10.47
CA ASP A 60 -4.42 -5.83 -11.68
C ASP A 60 -5.31 -4.75 -12.30
#